data_AF-A0A7Y8KG46-F1
#
_entry.id   AF-A0A7Y8KG46-F1
#
_cell.length_a   1.000
_cell.length_b   1.000
_cell.length_c   1.000
_cell.angle_alpha   90.00
_cell.angle_beta   90.00
_cell.angle_gamma   90.00
#
_symmetry.space_group_name_H-M   'P 1'
#
loop_
_entity.id
_entity.type
_entity.pdbx_description
1 polymer ?
#
loop_
_entity_poly.entity_id
_entity_poly.type
_entity_poly.pdbx_seq_one_letter_code
_entity_poly.pdbx_strand_id
1 'polypeptide(L)' 'MDKAFKQPMFVVGLPLTICGFVFGLTGLLVSGTLAYVAPGFLIPGLVFMVIGWQKRDK' A
#
# COMPACT_ATOMS: atom_id res chain seq x y z
N MET A 1 -12.14 2.49 -15.05
CA MET A 1 -11.22 2.54 -13.89
C MET A 1 -11.30 3.88 -13.14
N ASP A 2 -12.03 4.86 -13.69
CA ASP A 2 -12.18 6.22 -13.17
C ASP A 2 -12.69 6.36 -11.73
N LYS A 3 -13.57 5.48 -11.26
CA LYS A 3 -14.10 5.58 -9.89
C LYS A 3 -13.06 5.26 -8.82
N ALA A 4 -12.07 4.41 -9.11
CA ALA A 4 -11.04 4.05 -8.14
C ALA A 4 -10.06 5.20 -7.88
N PHE A 5 -9.67 5.93 -8.93
CA PHE A 5 -8.80 7.11 -8.82
C PHE A 5 -9.51 8.35 -8.24
N LYS A 6 -10.84 8.36 -8.21
CA LYS A 6 -11.63 9.45 -7.61
C LYS A 6 -11.72 9.35 -6.07
N GLN A 7 -11.40 8.18 -5.51
CA GLN A 7 -11.40 7.93 -4.07
C GLN A 7 -10.00 8.29 -3.52
N PRO A 8 -9.86 9.38 -2.76
CA PRO A 8 -8.55 9.88 -2.30
C PRO A 8 -7.78 8.83 -1.48
N MET A 9 -8.51 7.96 -0.78
CA MET A 9 -7.93 6.85 -0.02
C MET A 9 -7.25 5.82 -0.92
N PHE A 10 -7.80 5.51 -2.10
CA PHE A 10 -7.18 4.55 -3.03
C PHE A 10 -5.92 5.12 -3.70
N VAL A 11 -5.94 6.43 -4.00
CA VAL A 11 -4.78 7.16 -4.57
C VAL A 11 -3.62 7.24 -3.58
N VAL A 12 -3.91 7.37 -2.28
CA VAL A 12 -2.90 7.35 -1.22
C VAL A 12 -2.46 5.92 -0.88
N GLY A 13 -3.36 4.94 -0.93
CA GLY A 13 -3.04 3.54 -0.66
C GLY A 13 -1.99 2.99 -1.61
N LEU A 14 -2.13 3.24 -2.91
CA LEU A 14 -1.28 2.70 -3.98
C LEU A 14 0.23 3.01 -3.83
N PRO A 15 0.68 4.27 -3.62
CA PRO A 15 2.09 4.58 -3.37
C PRO A 15 2.57 4.01 -2.03
N LEU A 16 1.71 3.93 -1.00
CA LEU A 16 2.07 3.29 0.27
C LEU A 16 2.31 1.79 0.10
N THR A 17 1.48 1.07 -0.65
CA THR A 17 1.70 -0.35 -0.94
C THR A 17 2.97 -0.57 -1.77
N ILE A 18 3.25 0.28 -2.75
CA ILE A 18 4.48 0.21 -3.55
C ILE A 18 5.71 0.43 -2.67
N CYS A 19 5.73 1.48 -1.84
CA CYS A 19 6.83 1.73 -0.91
C CYS A 19 7.03 0.55 0.05
N GLY A 20 5.96 0.06 0.68
CA GLY A 20 6.05 -1.08 1.58
C GLY A 20 6.57 -2.35 0.90
N PHE A 21 6.19 -2.59 -0.36
CA PHE A 21 6.68 -3.74 -1.13
C PHE A 21 8.16 -3.60 -1.53
N VAL A 22 8.58 -2.41 -1.96
CA VAL A 22 10.00 -2.13 -2.29
C VAL A 22 10.88 -2.23 -1.05
N PHE A 23 10.43 -1.69 0.10
CA PHE A 23 11.13 -1.83 1.38
C PHE A 23 11.18 -3.28 1.86
N GLY A 24 10.12 -4.07 1.63
CA GLY A 24 10.10 -5.50 1.94
C GLY A 24 11.08 -6.30 1.08
N LEU A 25 11.10 -6.07 -0.24
CA LEU A 25 12.04 -6.69 -1.17
C LEU A 25 13.49 -6.31 -0.87
N THR A 26 13.75 -5.04 -0.59
CA THR A 26 15.07 -4.55 -0.18
C THR A 26 15.48 -5.14 1.17
N GLY A 27 14.52 -5.28 2.08
CA GLY A 27 14.69 -5.94 3.37
C GLY A 27 15.08 -7.41 3.25
N LEU A 28 14.46 -8.12 2.29
CA LEU A 28 14.72 -9.53 2.02
C LEU A 28 16.05 -9.76 1.31
N LEU A 29 16.41 -8.90 0.35
CA LEU A 29 17.56 -9.10 -0.54
C LEU A 29 18.85 -8.42 -0.06
N VAL A 30 18.76 -7.33 0.70
CA VAL A 30 19.93 -6.49 1.06
C VAL A 30 20.15 -6.44 2.57
N SER A 31 19.12 -6.15 3.37
CA SER A 31 19.30 -6.01 4.82
C SER A 31 18.00 -6.14 5.60
N GLY A 32 17.92 -7.14 6.50
CA GLY A 32 16.72 -7.45 7.29
C GLY A 32 16.19 -6.31 8.17
N THR A 33 16.98 -5.26 8.42
CA THR A 33 16.56 -4.03 9.11
C THR A 33 15.46 -3.28 8.38
N LEU A 34 15.46 -3.25 7.05
CA LEU A 34 14.41 -2.60 6.25
C LEU A 34 13.11 -3.43 6.20
N ALA A 35 13.19 -4.74 6.48
CA ALA A 35 12.02 -5.61 6.54
C ALA A 35 11.05 -5.25 7.69
N TYR A 36 11.54 -4.62 8.76
CA TYR A 36 10.69 -4.13 9.86
C TYR A 36 9.86 -2.90 9.47
N VAL A 37 10.33 -2.12 8.51
CA VAL A 37 9.65 -0.90 8.03
C VAL A 37 8.58 -1.26 6.98
N ALA A 38 8.80 -2.32 6.22
CA ALA A 38 7.88 -2.84 5.20
C ALA A 38 6.42 -3.00 5.68
N PRO A 39 6.12 -3.69 6.80
CA PRO A 39 4.73 -3.83 7.27
C PRO A 39 4.10 -2.49 7.66
N GLY A 40 4.88 -1.53 8.16
CA GLY A 40 4.41 -0.20 8.51
C GLY A 40 3.84 0.59 7.32
N PHE A 41 4.26 0.27 6.10
CA PHE A 41 3.74 0.87 4.87
C PHE A 41 2.75 -0.05 4.13
N LEU A 42 3.00 -1.36 4.13
CA LEU A 42 2.14 -2.35 3.46
C LEU A 42 0.75 -2.44 4.10
N ILE A 43 0.66 -2.47 5.44
CA ILE A 43 -0.60 -2.61 6.15
C ILE A 43 -1.53 -1.42 5.87
N PRO A 44 -1.13 -0.15 6.09
CA PRO A 44 -2.00 0.98 5.75
C PRO A 44 -2.27 1.08 4.25
N GLY A 45 -1.30 0.77 3.37
CA GLY A 45 -1.50 0.74 1.93
C GLY A 45 -2.61 -0.24 1.49
N LEU A 46 -2.59 -1.46 2.04
CA LEU A 46 -3.62 -2.48 1.80
C LEU A 46 -4.98 -2.08 2.38
N VAL A 47 -5.01 -1.53 3.61
CA VAL A 47 -6.24 -1.06 4.25
C VAL A 47 -6.90 0.04 3.42
N PHE A 48 -6.13 1.00 2.94
CA PHE A 48 -6.63 2.06 2.07
C PHE A 48 -7.12 1.54 0.70
N MET A 49 -6.44 0.52 0.15
CA MET A 49 -6.89 -0.16 -1.06
C MET A 49 -8.24 -0.85 -0.84
N VAL A 50 -8.41 -1.59 0.26
CA VAL A 50 -9.66 -2.29 0.60
C VAL A 50 -10.81 -1.31 0.85
N ILE A 51 -10.57 -0.23 1.61
CA ILE A 51 -11.58 0.81 1.86
C ILE A 51 -11.98 1.50 0.56
N GLY A 52 -11.00 1.85 -0.28
CA GLY A 52 -11.26 2.43 -1.61
C GLY A 52 -12.05 1.47 -2.51
N TRP A 53 -11.80 0.16 -2.41
CA TRP A 53 -12.53 -0.85 -3.15
C TRP A 53 -13.97 -1.03 -2.65
N GLN A 54 -14.20 -1.05 -1.33
CA GLN A 54 -15.55 -1.14 -0.77
C GLN A 54 -16.39 0.11 -1.06
N LYS A 55 -15.77 1.30 -1.10
CA LYS A 55 -16.44 2.53 -1.53
C LYS A 55 -16.68 2.62 -3.05
N ARG A 56 -16.08 1.72 -3.85
CA ARG A 56 -16.29 1.65 -5.30
C ARG A 56 -17.54 0.84 -5.65
N ASP A 57 -17.93 -0.09 -4.79
CA ASP A 57 -19.09 -0.98 -4.96
C ASP A 57 -20.42 -0.32 -4.52
N LYS A 58 -20.34 0.76 -3.73
CA LYS A 58 -21.44 1.67 -3.40
C LYS A 58 -21.53 2.84 -4.38
#